data_AF-A0A9E5WM96-F1
#
_entry.id   AF-A0A9E5WM96-F1
#
_cell.length_a   1.000
_cell.length_b   1.000
_cell.length_c   1.000
_cell.angle_alpha   90.00
_cell.angle_beta   90.00
_cell.angle_gamma   90.00
#
_symmetry.space_group_name_H-M   'P 1'
#
loop_
_entity.id
_entity.type
_entity.pdbx_description
1 polymer ?
#
loop_
_entity_poly.entity_id
_entity_poly.type
_entity_poly.pdbx_seq_one_letter_code
_entity_poly.pdbx_strand_id
1 'polypeptide(L)' 'MVYQGHVKNGVVVLDDTVRLPEGAKVRVEIIDIPTQQAEPRERRATLGQKLLKHVGKAVGLPADAARNHDHYLYGTAKR' A
#
# COMPACT_ATOMS: atom_id res chain seq x y z
N MET A 1 -24.16 28.05 1.35
CA MET A 1 -23.68 27.29 0.17
C MET A 1 -22.28 26.79 0.49
N VAL A 2 -21.95 25.57 0.10
CA VAL A 2 -20.62 24.97 0.30
C VAL A 2 -20.02 24.76 -1.09
N TYR A 3 -18.76 25.15 -1.27
CA TYR A 3 -18.03 24.95 -2.52
C TYR A 3 -16.90 23.96 -2.27
N GLN A 4 -16.73 23.01 -3.18
CA GLN A 4 -15.61 22.07 -3.16
C GLN A 4 -14.43 22.64 -3.94
N GLY A 5 -13.25 22.30 -3.49
CA GLY A 5 -12.01 22.71 -4.12
C GLY A 5 -10.85 21.95 -3.52
N HIS A 6 -9.72 21.98 -4.23
CA HIS A 6 -8.50 21.30 -3.84
C HIS A 6 -7.38 22.30 -3.58
N VAL A 7 -6.43 21.93 -2.72
CA VAL A 7 -5.25 22.76 -2.46
C VAL A 7 -4.19 22.47 -3.52
N LYS A 8 -3.80 23.50 -4.27
CA LYS A 8 -2.71 23.46 -5.24
C LYS A 8 -1.70 24.55 -4.89
N ASN A 9 -0.48 24.15 -4.56
CA ASN A 9 0.62 25.06 -4.17
C ASN A 9 0.25 26.02 -3.02
N GLY A 10 -0.51 25.53 -2.03
CA GLY A 10 -0.94 26.34 -0.88
C GLY A 10 -2.13 27.27 -1.17
N VAL A 11 -2.69 27.25 -2.37
CA VAL A 11 -3.90 28.00 -2.74
C VAL A 11 -5.07 27.03 -2.91
N VAL A 12 -6.24 27.38 -2.40
CA VAL A 12 -7.49 26.62 -2.64
C VAL A 12 -8.03 27.00 -4.01
N VAL A 13 -8.14 26.02 -4.91
CA VAL A 13 -8.74 26.16 -6.24
C VAL A 13 -10.11 25.50 -6.20
N LEU A 14 -11.16 26.25 -6.53
CA LEU A 14 -12.52 25.70 -6.63
C LEU A 14 -12.63 24.79 -7.85
N ASP A 15 -13.29 23.65 -7.69
CA ASP A 15 -13.46 22.69 -8.79
C ASP A 15 -14.50 23.18 -9.81
N ASP A 16 -15.53 23.86 -9.32
CA ASP A 16 -16.56 24.47 -10.15
C ASP A 16 -16.20 25.92 -10.52
N THR A 17 -16.63 26.35 -11.72
CA THR A 17 -16.46 27.74 -12.18
C THR A 17 -17.48 28.65 -11.47
N VAL A 18 -17.17 29.03 -10.24
CA VAL A 18 -17.99 29.92 -9.41
C VAL A 18 -17.30 31.28 -9.27
N ARG A 19 -18.05 32.36 -9.50
CA ARG A 19 -17.58 33.73 -9.25
C ARG A 19 -18.01 34.18 -7.87
N LEU A 20 -17.06 34.27 -6.95
CA LEU A 20 -17.28 34.85 -5.62
C LEU A 20 -17.08 36.37 -5.67
N PRO A 21 -17.86 37.16 -4.91
CA PRO A 21 -17.67 38.59 -4.84
C PRO A 21 -16.31 38.94 -4.23
N GLU A 22 -15.69 39.99 -4.76
CA GLU A 22 -14.40 40.48 -4.26
C GLU A 22 -14.52 40.92 -2.79
N GLY A 23 -13.53 40.57 -1.96
CA GLY A 23 -13.52 40.89 -0.53
C GLY A 23 -14.40 39.99 0.36
N ALA A 24 -15.03 38.95 -0.20
CA ALA A 24 -15.81 38.01 0.59
C ALA A 24 -14.95 37.26 1.63
N LYS A 25 -15.38 37.25 2.89
CA LYS A 25 -14.77 36.41 3.93
C LYS A 25 -15.21 34.96 3.74
N VAL A 26 -14.25 34.05 3.66
CA VAL A 26 -14.50 32.61 3.48
C VAL A 26 -14.01 31.80 4.67
N ARG A 27 -14.69 30.70 4.98
CA ARG A 27 -14.24 29.68 5.92
C ARG A 27 -13.84 28.44 5.12
N VAL A 28 -12.61 28.00 5.29
CA VAL A 28 -12.10 26.78 4.65
C VAL A 28 -12.22 25.63 5.64
N GLU A 29 -12.82 24.54 5.19
CA GLU A 29 -12.95 23.30 5.95
C GLU A 29 -12.31 22.19 5.13
N ILE A 30 -11.38 21.45 5.73
CA ILE A 30 -10.68 20.34 5.07
C ILE A 30 -11.57 19.11 5.23
N ILE A 31 -12.20 18.70 4.15
CA ILE A 31 -13.22 17.63 4.16
C ILE A 31 -12.56 16.24 4.16
N ASP A 32 -11.42 16.11 3.47
CA ASP A 32 -10.57 14.92 3.53
C ASP A 32 -9.13 15.34 3.24
N ILE A 33 -8.20 14.94 4.12
CA ILE A 33 -6.79 14.90 3.76
C ILE A 33 -6.63 13.55 3.07
N PRO A 34 -6.35 13.46 1.75
CA PRO A 34 -5.83 12.23 1.18
C PRO A 34 -4.51 12.00 1.88
N THR A 35 -4.57 11.26 2.97
CA THR A 35 -3.42 10.92 3.76
C THR A 35 -2.64 10.04 2.81
N GLN A 36 -1.55 10.55 2.24
CA GLN A 36 -0.60 9.76 1.46
C GLN A 36 0.05 8.63 2.31
N GLN A 37 -0.47 8.36 3.52
CA GLN A 37 -0.04 7.35 4.47
C GLN A 37 -1.17 6.42 4.93
N ALA A 38 -2.34 6.46 4.30
CA ALA A 38 -3.33 5.38 4.42
C ALA A 38 -3.52 4.73 3.04
N GLU A 39 -2.47 4.06 2.55
CA GLU A 39 -2.73 2.82 1.80
C GLU A 39 -3.76 2.04 2.65
N PRO A 40 -4.91 1.64 2.09
CA PRO A 40 -5.90 0.87 2.83
C PRO A 40 -5.16 -0.23 3.57
N ARG A 41 -5.41 -0.44 4.88
CA ARG A 41 -4.85 -1.59 5.60
C ARG A 41 -5.10 -2.91 4.85
N GLU A 42 -6.08 -2.91 3.95
CA GLU A 42 -6.41 -3.96 3.00
C GLU A 42 -5.32 -4.30 1.97
N ARG A 43 -4.32 -3.42 1.71
CA ARG A 43 -3.24 -3.67 0.72
C ARG A 43 -1.91 -4.11 1.32
N ARG A 44 -1.70 -4.03 2.63
CA ARG A 44 -0.51 -4.62 3.25
C ARG A 44 -0.74 -6.10 3.48
N ALA A 45 -0.49 -6.90 2.44
CA ALA A 45 -0.50 -8.35 2.54
C ALA A 45 0.31 -8.79 3.77
N THR A 46 -0.31 -9.56 4.67
CA THR A 46 0.35 -10.06 5.87
C THR A 46 1.56 -10.91 5.47
N LEU A 47 2.52 -11.10 6.39
CA LEU A 47 3.67 -11.98 6.12
C LEU A 47 3.20 -13.37 5.64
N GLY A 48 2.13 -13.90 6.25
CA GLY A 48 1.49 -15.15 5.83
C GLY A 48 0.98 -15.10 4.39
N GLN A 49 0.23 -14.06 4.01
CA GLN A 49 -0.25 -13.87 2.63
C GLN A 49 0.89 -13.74 1.61
N LYS A 50 2.01 -13.13 1.99
CA LYS A 50 3.21 -13.07 1.14
C LYS A 50 3.89 -14.42 0.98
N LEU A 51 3.85 -15.28 2.00
CA LEU A 51 4.45 -16.62 1.97
C LEU A 51 3.57 -17.65 1.26
N LEU A 52 2.25 -17.44 1.22
CA LEU A 52 1.27 -18.28 0.49
C LEU A 52 1.67 -18.53 -0.97
N LYS A 53 2.28 -17.55 -1.64
CA LYS A 53 2.79 -17.71 -3.02
C LYS A 53 3.89 -18.77 -3.19
N HIS A 54 4.44 -19.30 -2.09
CA HIS A 54 5.48 -20.34 -2.09
C HIS A 54 4.98 -21.69 -1.57
N VAL A 55 3.79 -21.74 -0.99
CA VAL A 55 3.20 -22.98 -0.47
C VAL A 55 3.03 -23.98 -1.62
N GLY A 56 3.44 -25.23 -1.38
CA GLY A 56 3.30 -26.32 -2.35
C GLY A 56 4.29 -26.31 -3.52
N LYS A 57 5.25 -25.37 -3.59
CA LYS A 57 6.28 -25.37 -4.65
C LYS A 57 7.27 -26.53 -4.56
N ALA A 58 7.52 -27.00 -3.34
CA ALA A 58 8.40 -28.14 -3.07
C ALA A 58 7.56 -29.42 -2.97
N VAL A 59 7.52 -30.20 -4.05
CA VAL A 59 6.81 -31.49 -4.11
C VAL A 59 7.83 -32.61 -4.25
N GLY A 60 7.62 -33.72 -3.53
CA GLY A 60 8.47 -34.91 -3.63
C GLY A 60 9.86 -34.78 -3.00
N LEU A 61 10.10 -33.76 -2.17
CA LEU A 61 11.36 -33.62 -1.45
C LEU A 61 11.46 -34.63 -0.29
N PRO A 62 12.67 -35.15 -0.01
CA PRO A 62 12.95 -35.92 1.19
C PRO A 62 12.59 -35.17 2.48
N ALA A 63 12.17 -35.89 3.52
CA ALA A 63 11.75 -35.29 4.79
C ALA A 63 12.86 -34.46 5.49
N ASP A 64 14.13 -34.76 5.19
CA ASP A 64 15.31 -34.08 5.73
C ASP A 64 15.89 -33.01 4.77
N ALA A 65 15.21 -32.69 3.66
CA ALA A 65 15.72 -31.77 2.64
C ALA A 65 16.06 -30.38 3.18
N ALA A 66 15.34 -29.87 4.18
CA ALA A 66 15.66 -28.59 4.80
C ALA A 66 17.01 -28.62 5.55
N ARG A 67 17.32 -29.73 6.23
CA ARG A 67 18.56 -29.91 6.98
C ARG A 67 19.74 -30.23 6.07
N ASN A 68 19.49 -31.03 5.03
CA ASN A 68 20.49 -31.60 4.13
C ASN A 68 20.45 -30.99 2.72
N HIS A 69 20.14 -29.70 2.60
CA HIS A 69 20.00 -29.04 1.29
C HIS A 69 21.28 -29.14 0.45
N ASP A 70 22.47 -28.97 1.06
CA ASP A 70 23.76 -29.12 0.35
C ASP A 70 23.96 -30.53 -0.22
N HIS A 71 23.51 -31.57 0.50
CA HIS A 71 23.58 -32.95 0.03
C HIS A 71 22.73 -33.16 -1.22
N TYR A 72 21.50 -32.63 -1.22
CA TYR A 72 20.57 -32.82 -2.34
C TYR A 72 20.85 -31.89 -3.54
N LEU A 73 21.47 -30.74 -3.32
CA LEU A 73 21.84 -29.80 -4.39
C LEU A 73 23.22 -30.08 -4.98
N TYR A 74 24.19 -30.48 -4.15
CA TYR A 74 25.60 -30.52 -4.51
C TYR A 74 26.28 -31.86 -4.20
N GLY A 75 25.57 -32.83 -3.61
CA GLY A 75 26.11 -34.17 -3.33
C GLY A 75 27.06 -34.24 -2.13
N THR A 76 27.13 -33.22 -1.27
CA THR A 76 27.96 -33.24 -0.06
C THR A 76 27.48 -34.30 0.94
N ALA A 77 28.30 -34.68 1.92
CA ALA A 77 27.83 -35.52 3.03
C ALA A 77 26.66 -34.86 3.79
N LYS A 78 25.74 -35.67 4.32
CA LYS A 78 24.63 -35.21 5.18
C LYS A 78 25.17 -34.67 6.52
N ARG A 79 24.46 -33.69 7.09
CA ARG A 79 24.74 -33.06 8.38
C ARG A 79 23.72 -33.44 9.44
#